data_AF-A0A2R6NYS5-F1
#
_entry.id   AF-A0A2R6NYS5-F1
#
_cell.length_a   1.000
_cell.length_b   1.000
_cell.length_c   1.000
_cell.angle_alpha   90.00
_cell.angle_beta   90.00
_cell.angle_gamma   90.00
#
_symmetry.space_group_name_H-M   'P 1'
#
loop_
_entity.id
_entity.type
_entity.pdbx_description
1 polymer ?
#
loop_
_entity_poly.entity_id
_entity_poly.type
_entity_poly.pdbx_seq_one_letter_code
_entity_poly.pdbx_strand_id
1 'polypeptide(L)'
;MSAAQSDLALKQLRGSSGTNTPRHLAAPGSSLDAILTESDKPLIAVDMDDNPGWGTPDETFRKVEEFYATDYLDKALPVEGAKEGLQKLRDLGFRMVVVTARQRRELDRSMRWLETHFSGVFEDMICTGQSQETLAEKSEVLTKLSKADVCLKLKAKVLIDDSLENALKCALHPQPTPVLLFGNNAWNQRESKYGDMKEELSFEERLKKEGGREFWKEENVKIPEGVPLTRVTDWTGVVQWVEAALQGGKL
;
A
#
# COMPACT_ATOMS: atom_id res chain seq x y z
N MET A 1 -52.66 3.94 18.85
CA MET A 1 -51.36 4.37 19.41
C MET A 1 -50.34 4.27 18.29
N SER A 2 -49.88 5.40 17.76
CA SER A 2 -49.09 5.49 16.53
C SER A 2 -47.60 5.21 16.78
N ALA A 3 -46.91 4.78 15.72
CA ALA A 3 -45.47 4.48 15.62
C ALA A 3 -44.48 5.59 16.08
N ALA A 4 -44.99 6.72 16.58
CA ALA A 4 -44.19 7.81 17.14
C ALA A 4 -43.73 7.56 18.59
N GLN A 5 -44.32 6.59 19.31
CA GLN A 5 -43.93 6.29 20.70
C GLN A 5 -42.80 5.24 20.82
N SER A 6 -42.50 4.50 19.75
CA SER A 6 -41.39 3.53 19.72
C SER A 6 -40.03 4.19 19.46
N ASP A 7 -39.99 5.31 18.74
CA ASP A 7 -38.73 6.03 18.45
C ASP A 7 -38.19 6.84 19.64
N LEU A 8 -39.05 7.20 20.59
CA LEU A 8 -38.63 7.96 21.77
C LEU A 8 -37.92 7.07 22.82
N ALA A 9 -38.17 5.76 22.80
CA ALA A 9 -37.55 4.80 23.73
C ALA A 9 -36.13 4.38 23.31
N LEU A 10 -35.78 4.45 22.01
CA LEU A 10 -34.45 4.09 21.52
C LEU A 10 -33.42 5.24 21.61
N LYS A 11 -33.87 6.48 21.84
CA LYS A 11 -32.98 7.64 21.96
C LYS A 11 -32.36 7.84 23.35
N GLN A 12 -32.80 7.11 24.38
CA GLN A 12 -32.30 7.28 25.75
C GLN A 12 -31.27 6.23 26.23
N LEU A 13 -30.83 5.32 25.36
CA LEU A 13 -29.83 4.29 25.72
C LEU A 13 -28.39 4.59 25.29
N ARG A 14 -28.08 5.80 24.83
CA ARG A 14 -26.68 6.21 24.58
C ARG A 14 -26.13 7.01 25.76
N GLY A 15 -25.99 6.31 26.89
CA GLY A 15 -25.16 6.73 28.02
C GLY A 15 -23.70 6.35 27.77
N SER A 16 -22.86 7.37 27.59
CA SER A 16 -21.43 7.45 27.89
C SER A 16 -20.61 6.15 27.99
N SER A 17 -19.84 5.85 26.94
CA SER A 17 -18.51 5.23 27.09
C SER A 17 -17.49 6.14 26.42
N GLY A 18 -16.65 6.78 27.23
CA GLY A 18 -15.63 7.70 26.76
C GLY A 18 -14.49 6.98 26.03
N THR A 19 -14.39 7.25 24.73
CA THR A 19 -13.14 7.34 23.95
C THR A 19 -13.42 8.26 22.76
N ASN A 20 -13.53 9.56 23.04
CA ASN A 20 -13.53 10.58 21.99
C ASN A 20 -12.13 10.71 21.39
N THR A 21 -11.81 9.81 20.46
CA THR A 21 -10.80 10.09 19.42
C THR A 21 -11.57 10.61 18.20
N PRO A 22 -11.21 11.74 17.58
CA PRO A 22 -11.97 12.30 16.45
C PRO A 22 -11.95 11.32 15.27
N ARG A 23 -13.02 10.55 15.08
CA ARG A 23 -13.06 9.41 14.15
C ARG A 23 -13.75 9.67 12.81
N HIS A 24 -14.01 10.91 12.40
CA HIS A 24 -14.88 11.16 11.24
C HIS A 24 -14.56 12.41 10.39
N LEU A 25 -13.32 12.65 9.95
CA LEU A 25 -13.08 13.78 9.03
C LEU A 25 -12.29 13.49 7.74
N ALA A 26 -11.66 12.34 7.56
CA ALA A 26 -11.13 12.00 6.23
C ALA A 26 -12.27 11.40 5.39
N ALA A 27 -12.79 12.16 4.43
CA ALA A 27 -13.58 11.57 3.36
C ALA A 27 -12.67 10.61 2.57
N PRO A 28 -13.17 9.48 2.04
CA PRO A 28 -12.34 8.58 1.23
C PRO A 28 -11.57 9.34 0.14
N GLY A 29 -10.24 9.32 0.26
CA GLY A 29 -9.32 9.99 -0.66
C GLY A 29 -9.28 11.49 -0.42
N SER A 30 -9.07 11.84 0.85
CA SER A 30 -8.75 13.20 1.24
C SER A 30 -7.46 13.63 0.52
N SER A 31 -7.33 14.93 0.24
CA SER A 31 -6.09 15.42 -0.36
C SER A 31 -4.90 15.13 0.56
N LEU A 32 -3.71 14.98 -0.01
CA LEU A 32 -2.47 14.82 0.77
C LEU A 32 -2.36 15.85 1.90
N ASP A 33 -2.76 17.10 1.64
CA ASP A 33 -2.75 18.19 2.61
C ASP A 33 -3.71 17.98 3.79
N ALA A 34 -4.82 17.28 3.59
CA ALA A 34 -5.77 16.95 4.65
C ALA A 34 -5.29 15.80 5.54
N ILE A 35 -4.54 14.83 5.00
CA ILE A 35 -3.90 13.76 5.80
C ILE A 35 -2.76 14.33 6.66
N LEU A 36 -2.12 15.39 6.17
CA LEU A 36 -1.03 16.10 6.82
C LEU A 36 -1.44 16.96 8.01
N THR A 37 -2.74 17.17 8.27
CA THR A 37 -3.16 18.02 9.40
C THR A 37 -2.74 17.43 10.75
N GLU A 38 -1.97 18.25 11.49
CA GLU A 38 -1.53 18.21 12.90
C GLU A 38 -1.80 16.91 13.69
N SER A 39 -1.03 15.86 13.40
CA SER A 39 -0.80 14.82 14.40
C SER A 39 0.68 14.53 14.52
N ASP A 40 1.20 14.69 15.74
CA ASP A 40 2.61 14.44 16.08
C ASP A 40 2.97 12.93 16.06
N LYS A 41 1.97 12.06 15.94
CA LYS A 41 2.19 10.61 15.87
C LYS A 41 2.91 10.20 14.58
N PRO A 42 3.91 9.32 14.64
CA PRO A 42 4.63 8.83 13.47
C PRO A 42 3.71 8.05 12.53
N LEU A 43 3.97 8.09 11.22
CA LEU A 43 3.15 7.44 10.20
C LEU A 43 3.92 6.32 9.49
N ILE A 44 3.25 5.18 9.30
CA ILE A 44 3.70 4.07 8.45
C ILE A 44 2.83 4.07 7.18
N ALA A 45 3.49 4.09 6.02
CA ALA A 45 2.84 3.88 4.74
C ALA A 45 2.81 2.37 4.44
N VAL A 46 1.68 1.87 3.94
CA VAL A 46 1.48 0.44 3.67
C VAL A 46 0.96 0.26 2.25
N ASP A 47 1.63 -0.56 1.46
CA ASP A 47 1.07 -1.06 0.20
C ASP A 47 0.04 -2.16 0.46
N MET A 48 -0.96 -2.24 -0.42
CA MET A 48 -2.01 -3.27 -0.32
C MET A 48 -2.21 -4.06 -1.61
N ASP A 49 -1.41 -3.79 -2.64
CA ASP A 49 -1.49 -4.52 -3.91
C ASP A 49 -0.61 -5.77 -3.85
N ASP A 50 -1.12 -6.86 -4.43
CA ASP A 50 -0.33 -8.05 -4.74
C ASP A 50 -0.40 -8.22 -6.26
N ASN A 51 0.69 -7.87 -6.94
CA ASN A 51 0.79 -7.97 -8.38
C ASN A 51 1.75 -9.10 -8.77
N PRO A 52 1.23 -10.27 -9.22
CA PRO A 52 2.09 -11.39 -9.59
C PRO A 52 2.98 -11.19 -10.84
N GLY A 53 2.97 -9.99 -11.46
CA GLY A 53 3.77 -9.67 -12.65
C GLY A 53 3.07 -10.15 -13.93
N TRP A 54 2.39 -9.25 -14.64
CA TRP A 54 1.33 -9.62 -15.59
C TRP A 54 1.77 -9.67 -17.05
N GLY A 55 3.08 -9.65 -17.28
CA GLY A 55 3.69 -9.68 -18.60
C GLY A 55 4.11 -8.28 -19.03
N THR A 56 3.95 -7.99 -20.32
CA THR A 56 4.25 -6.65 -20.88
C THR A 56 3.32 -5.57 -20.29
N PRO A 57 3.62 -4.27 -20.47
CA PRO A 57 2.74 -3.19 -20.00
C PRO A 57 1.30 -3.29 -20.53
N ASP A 58 1.12 -3.60 -21.81
CA ASP A 58 -0.20 -3.72 -22.43
C ASP A 58 -0.99 -4.93 -21.89
N GLU A 59 -0.31 -6.07 -21.70
CA GLU A 59 -0.91 -7.25 -21.09
C GLU A 59 -1.28 -7.00 -19.63
N THR A 60 -0.41 -6.31 -18.90
CA THR A 60 -0.64 -5.90 -17.51
C THR A 60 -1.88 -5.02 -17.44
N PHE A 61 -1.97 -3.99 -18.29
CA PHE A 61 -3.14 -3.12 -18.33
C PHE A 61 -4.43 -3.91 -18.59
N ARG A 62 -4.47 -4.71 -19.66
CA ARG A 62 -5.66 -5.50 -19.99
C ARG A 62 -6.07 -6.42 -18.85
N LYS A 63 -5.11 -7.18 -18.31
CA LYS A 63 -5.39 -8.11 -17.21
C LYS A 63 -5.88 -7.35 -15.99
N VAL A 64 -5.32 -6.16 -15.66
CA VAL A 64 -5.74 -5.31 -14.51
C VAL A 64 -7.20 -4.91 -14.67
N GLU A 65 -7.59 -4.47 -15.86
CA GLU A 65 -9.00 -4.17 -16.16
C GLU A 65 -9.90 -5.39 -16.02
N GLU A 66 -9.50 -6.54 -16.58
CA GLU A 66 -10.24 -7.80 -16.46
C GLU A 66 -10.40 -8.23 -15.00
N PHE A 67 -9.36 -8.08 -14.19
CA PHE A 67 -9.36 -8.42 -12.77
C PHE A 67 -10.25 -7.49 -11.94
N TYR A 68 -10.16 -6.18 -12.15
CA TYR A 68 -11.02 -5.20 -11.46
C TYR A 68 -12.50 -5.36 -11.82
N ALA A 69 -12.81 -5.86 -13.02
CA ALA A 69 -14.18 -6.20 -13.42
C ALA A 69 -14.77 -7.41 -12.66
N THR A 70 -13.94 -8.23 -11.99
CA THR A 70 -14.40 -9.34 -11.14
C THR A 70 -14.77 -8.87 -9.73
N ASP A 71 -15.39 -9.74 -8.92
CA ASP A 71 -15.62 -9.51 -7.49
C ASP A 71 -14.44 -9.93 -6.59
N TYR A 72 -13.29 -10.26 -7.18
CA TYR A 72 -12.15 -10.80 -6.44
C TYR A 72 -11.64 -9.84 -5.36
N LEU A 73 -11.53 -8.53 -5.65
CA LEU A 73 -11.09 -7.55 -4.66
C LEU A 73 -11.99 -7.50 -3.42
N ASP A 74 -13.27 -7.82 -3.55
CA ASP A 74 -14.21 -7.81 -2.43
C ASP A 74 -14.09 -9.08 -1.57
N LYS A 75 -13.54 -10.15 -2.15
CA LYS A 75 -13.44 -11.50 -1.54
C LYS A 75 -12.02 -11.87 -1.13
N ALA A 76 -11.02 -11.11 -1.56
CA ALA A 76 -9.63 -11.34 -1.23
C ALA A 76 -9.48 -11.42 0.30
N LEU A 77 -8.76 -12.44 0.78
CA LEU A 77 -8.49 -12.57 2.20
C LEU A 77 -7.28 -11.71 2.58
N PRO A 78 -7.30 -11.10 3.77
CA PRO A 78 -6.10 -10.49 4.34
C PRO A 78 -4.91 -11.43 4.33
N VAL A 79 -3.71 -10.87 4.09
CA VAL A 79 -2.45 -11.59 4.28
C VAL A 79 -2.36 -12.11 5.71
N GLU A 80 -1.87 -13.34 5.88
CA GLU A 80 -1.73 -13.96 7.19
C GLU A 80 -0.90 -13.10 8.15
N GLY A 81 -1.37 -12.92 9.37
CA GLY A 81 -0.73 -12.10 10.40
C GLY A 81 -0.87 -10.59 10.19
N ALA A 82 -1.47 -10.11 9.09
CA ALA A 82 -1.61 -8.67 8.82
C ALA A 82 -2.42 -7.97 9.90
N LYS A 83 -3.52 -8.57 10.33
CA LYS A 83 -4.42 -7.95 11.31
C LYS A 83 -3.71 -7.76 12.65
N GLU A 84 -3.03 -8.78 13.13
CA GLU A 84 -2.27 -8.77 14.38
C GLU A 84 -1.06 -7.83 14.28
N GLY A 85 -0.33 -7.89 13.17
CA GLY A 85 0.84 -7.04 12.92
C GLY A 85 0.48 -5.56 12.88
N LEU A 86 -0.50 -5.18 12.06
CA LEU A 86 -0.99 -3.80 11.96
C LEU A 86 -1.54 -3.31 13.30
N GLN A 87 -2.31 -4.12 14.03
CA GLN A 87 -2.81 -3.72 15.35
C GLN A 87 -1.66 -3.45 16.32
N LYS A 88 -0.62 -4.29 16.36
CA LYS A 88 0.57 -4.02 17.19
C LYS A 88 1.26 -2.72 16.80
N LEU A 89 1.36 -2.40 15.52
CA LEU A 89 1.91 -1.12 15.07
C LEU A 89 1.05 0.07 15.52
N ARG A 90 -0.29 -0.05 15.53
CA ARG A 90 -1.17 0.97 16.15
C ARG A 90 -0.88 1.14 17.64
N ASP A 91 -0.74 0.02 18.36
CA ASP A 91 -0.52 0.01 19.81
C ASP A 91 0.83 0.64 20.17
N LEU A 92 1.83 0.53 19.29
CA LEU A 92 3.12 1.24 19.37
C LEU A 92 3.01 2.74 19.05
N GLY A 93 1.82 3.24 18.69
CA GLY A 93 1.54 4.66 18.51
C GLY A 93 1.58 5.15 17.06
N PHE A 94 1.73 4.26 16.08
CA PHE A 94 1.81 4.66 14.67
C PHE A 94 0.43 4.96 14.05
N ARG A 95 0.42 5.97 13.18
CA ARG A 95 -0.61 6.21 12.18
C ARG A 95 -0.36 5.33 10.98
N MET A 96 -1.42 4.93 10.28
CA MET A 96 -1.29 4.09 9.09
C MET A 96 -2.11 4.64 7.95
N VAL A 97 -1.48 4.75 6.79
CA VAL A 97 -2.09 5.19 5.54
C VAL A 97 -1.72 4.19 4.46
N VAL A 98 -2.70 3.79 3.66
CA VAL A 98 -2.42 2.96 2.49
C VAL A 98 -1.87 3.83 1.37
N VAL A 99 -0.80 3.39 0.72
CA VAL A 99 -0.24 4.02 -0.49
C VAL A 99 -0.14 2.98 -1.59
N THR A 100 -1.02 3.07 -2.58
CA THR A 100 -1.31 1.99 -3.54
C THR A 100 -1.16 2.46 -4.99
N ALA A 101 -0.89 1.52 -5.91
CA ALA A 101 -0.89 1.77 -7.35
C ALA A 101 -2.31 1.79 -7.95
N ARG A 102 -3.33 1.32 -7.21
CA ARG A 102 -4.73 1.29 -7.65
C ARG A 102 -5.20 2.62 -8.20
N GLN A 103 -6.11 2.52 -9.16
CA GLN A 103 -6.76 3.68 -9.73
C GLN A 103 -7.76 4.30 -8.75
N ARG A 104 -7.99 5.62 -8.87
CA ARG A 104 -8.90 6.36 -7.99
C ARG A 104 -10.33 5.81 -7.97
N ARG A 105 -10.78 5.23 -9.09
CA ARG A 105 -12.10 4.58 -9.21
C ARG A 105 -12.28 3.38 -8.28
N GLU A 106 -11.19 2.71 -7.89
CA GLU A 106 -11.23 1.57 -6.97
C GLU A 106 -11.19 1.99 -5.49
N LEU A 107 -11.11 3.28 -5.19
CA LEU A 107 -10.92 3.74 -3.81
C LEU A 107 -12.09 3.33 -2.91
N ASP A 108 -13.32 3.66 -3.27
CA ASP A 108 -14.50 3.42 -2.41
C ASP A 108 -14.72 1.93 -2.17
N ARG A 109 -14.38 1.11 -3.18
CA ARG A 109 -14.40 -0.35 -3.06
C ARG A 109 -13.32 -0.85 -2.12
N SER A 110 -12.08 -0.39 -2.29
CA SER A 110 -10.94 -0.79 -1.47
C SER A 110 -11.10 -0.36 -0.01
N MET A 111 -11.62 0.84 0.25
CA MET A 111 -11.88 1.34 1.60
C MET A 111 -12.95 0.52 2.33
N ARG A 112 -13.99 0.05 1.63
CA ARG A 112 -14.98 -0.88 2.22
C ARG A 112 -14.37 -2.21 2.62
N TRP A 113 -13.48 -2.74 1.79
CA TRP A 113 -12.73 -3.96 2.10
C TRP A 113 -11.82 -3.75 3.31
N LEU A 114 -11.08 -2.64 3.36
CA LEU A 114 -10.23 -2.28 4.50
C LEU A 114 -11.05 -2.14 5.79
N GLU A 115 -12.21 -1.48 5.76
CA GLU A 115 -13.06 -1.35 6.95
C GLU A 115 -13.60 -2.71 7.42
N THR A 116 -13.91 -3.62 6.47
CA THR A 116 -14.40 -4.97 6.79
C THR A 116 -13.36 -5.82 7.52
N HIS A 117 -12.09 -5.75 7.10
CA HIS A 117 -11.02 -6.61 7.60
C HIS A 117 -10.12 -5.96 8.66
N PHE A 118 -9.97 -4.64 8.60
CA PHE A 118 -9.04 -3.82 9.38
C PHE A 118 -9.73 -2.56 9.95
N SER A 119 -10.97 -2.71 10.43
CA SER A 119 -11.77 -1.62 11.01
C SER A 119 -10.95 -0.76 11.99
N GLY A 120 -10.86 0.54 11.71
CA GLY A 120 -10.18 1.53 12.55
C GLY A 120 -8.63 1.48 12.55
N VAL A 121 -8.02 0.65 11.69
CA VAL A 121 -6.56 0.52 11.55
C VAL A 121 -5.98 1.63 10.67
N PHE A 122 -6.55 1.81 9.47
CA PHE A 122 -6.09 2.78 8.48
C PHE A 122 -6.85 4.10 8.61
N GLU A 123 -6.13 5.21 8.49
CA GLU A 123 -6.70 6.56 8.55
C GLU A 123 -7.17 7.04 7.18
N ASP A 124 -6.44 6.69 6.12
CA ASP A 124 -6.80 7.01 4.73
C ASP A 124 -6.06 6.07 3.74
N MET A 125 -6.37 6.25 2.47
CA MET A 125 -5.78 5.54 1.34
C MET A 125 -5.48 6.50 0.19
N ILE A 126 -4.26 6.45 -0.32
CA ILE A 126 -3.76 7.31 -1.40
C ILE A 126 -3.46 6.46 -2.63
N CYS A 127 -4.23 6.72 -3.68
CA CYS A 127 -4.02 6.17 -5.02
C CYS A 127 -2.93 6.99 -5.76
N THR A 128 -1.80 6.35 -6.04
CA THR A 128 -0.70 6.97 -6.82
C THR A 128 -0.93 6.92 -8.33
N GLY A 129 -1.89 6.10 -8.79
CA GLY A 129 -2.27 6.02 -10.20
C GLY A 129 -1.12 5.54 -11.08
N GLN A 130 -0.56 4.36 -10.81
CA GLN A 130 0.35 3.71 -11.75
C GLN A 130 -0.46 2.98 -12.84
N SER A 131 -0.94 3.74 -13.81
CA SER A 131 -1.24 3.30 -15.17
C SER A 131 -1.66 4.53 -15.98
N GLN A 132 -1.46 4.49 -17.29
CA GLN A 132 -1.53 5.65 -18.18
C GLN A 132 -2.95 6.18 -18.48
N GLU A 133 -3.89 6.09 -17.54
CA GLU A 133 -5.27 6.56 -17.77
C GLU A 133 -5.49 7.97 -17.22
N THR A 134 -5.11 8.95 -18.02
CA THR A 134 -5.75 10.29 -18.11
C THR A 134 -5.33 10.96 -19.41
N LEU A 135 -5.50 10.26 -20.53
CA LEU A 135 -5.49 10.91 -21.86
C LEU A 135 -6.85 11.56 -22.20
N ALA A 136 -7.84 11.53 -21.29
CA ALA A 136 -9.17 12.06 -21.55
C ALA A 136 -9.51 13.41 -20.89
N GLU A 137 -8.77 13.87 -19.87
CA GLU A 137 -9.08 15.15 -19.20
C GLU A 137 -7.88 16.09 -19.24
N LYS A 138 -7.82 16.91 -20.30
CA LYS A 138 -6.80 17.94 -20.56
C LYS A 138 -6.82 19.13 -19.57
N SER A 139 -7.35 18.98 -18.36
CA SER A 139 -7.51 20.10 -17.41
C SER A 139 -6.86 19.89 -16.05
N GLU A 140 -6.46 18.69 -15.66
CA GLU A 140 -5.76 18.49 -14.40
C GLU A 140 -4.36 17.98 -14.66
N VAL A 141 -3.38 18.85 -14.44
CA VAL A 141 -1.98 18.47 -14.20
C VAL A 141 -1.97 17.76 -12.82
N LEU A 142 -2.60 16.60 -12.72
CA LEU A 142 -2.38 15.66 -11.64
C LEU A 142 -0.98 15.10 -11.90
N THR A 143 0.02 15.78 -11.34
CA THR A 143 1.37 15.25 -11.23
C THR A 143 1.26 13.83 -10.68
N LYS A 144 1.56 12.81 -11.49
CA LYS A 144 1.58 11.40 -11.05
C LYS A 144 2.60 11.28 -9.93
N LEU A 145 2.15 11.26 -8.68
CA LEU A 145 3.04 11.17 -7.53
C LEU A 145 3.45 9.72 -7.36
N SER A 146 4.75 9.45 -7.40
CA SER A 146 5.25 8.12 -7.08
C SER A 146 5.00 7.79 -5.60
N LYS A 147 5.07 6.51 -5.21
CA LYS A 147 5.03 6.14 -3.79
C LYS A 147 6.13 6.83 -2.99
N ALA A 148 7.30 7.04 -3.60
CA ALA A 148 8.40 7.79 -2.98
C ALA A 148 8.01 9.24 -2.68
N ASP A 149 7.37 9.92 -3.64
CA ASP A 149 6.89 11.30 -3.45
C ASP A 149 5.80 11.38 -2.38
N VAL A 150 4.87 10.42 -2.36
CA VAL A 150 3.81 10.35 -1.36
C VAL A 150 4.38 10.09 0.03
N CYS A 151 5.27 9.11 0.18
CA CYS A 151 5.93 8.81 1.46
C CYS A 151 6.71 10.02 1.99
N LEU A 152 7.43 10.72 1.12
CA LEU A 152 8.16 11.93 1.50
C LEU A 152 7.21 13.04 1.96
N LYS A 153 6.14 13.30 1.20
CA LYS A 153 5.13 14.31 1.56
C LYS A 153 4.49 14.00 2.90
N LEU A 154 4.10 12.74 3.11
CA LEU A 154 3.53 12.23 4.37
C LEU A 154 4.52 12.21 5.54
N LYS A 155 5.82 12.43 5.28
CA LYS A 155 6.91 12.21 6.26
C LYS A 155 6.82 10.81 6.88
N ALA A 156 6.49 9.82 6.05
CA ALA A 156 6.37 8.43 6.47
C ALA A 156 7.69 7.97 7.08
N LYS A 157 7.59 7.31 8.23
CA LYS A 157 8.74 6.76 8.97
C LYS A 157 9.29 5.50 8.34
N VAL A 158 8.39 4.71 7.76
CA VAL A 158 8.71 3.49 7.04
C VAL A 158 7.58 3.19 6.05
N LEU A 159 7.95 2.64 4.89
CA LEU A 159 7.04 2.05 3.92
C LEU A 159 7.10 0.52 4.03
N ILE A 160 5.96 -0.15 4.06
CA ILE A 160 5.84 -1.61 3.89
C ILE A 160 5.30 -1.83 2.48
N ASP A 161 6.07 -2.48 1.61
CA ASP A 161 5.73 -2.66 0.19
C ASP A 161 6.31 -4.00 -0.29
N ASP A 162 5.62 -4.71 -1.19
CA ASP A 162 6.08 -5.98 -1.71
C ASP A 162 6.76 -5.83 -3.10
N SER A 163 6.66 -4.66 -3.73
CA SER A 163 7.30 -4.37 -5.00
C SER A 163 8.74 -3.92 -4.80
N LEU A 164 9.69 -4.72 -5.30
CA LEU A 164 11.11 -4.37 -5.27
C LEU A 164 11.38 -3.03 -5.98
N GLU A 165 10.68 -2.75 -7.07
CA GLU A 165 10.87 -1.50 -7.82
C GLU A 165 10.41 -0.28 -7.04
N ASN A 166 9.24 -0.35 -6.38
CA ASN A 166 8.77 0.73 -5.51
C ASN A 166 9.70 0.90 -4.31
N ALA A 167 10.16 -0.21 -3.74
CA ALA A 167 11.06 -0.21 -2.60
C ALA A 167 12.42 0.42 -2.94
N LEU A 168 13.01 0.08 -4.09
CA LEU A 168 14.25 0.70 -4.57
C LEU A 168 14.05 2.19 -4.88
N LYS A 169 12.95 2.58 -5.54
CA LYS A 169 12.62 4.00 -5.81
C LYS A 169 12.53 4.81 -4.51
N CYS A 170 11.94 4.27 -3.45
CA CYS A 170 11.81 4.95 -2.16
C CYS A 170 13.15 4.99 -1.39
N ALA A 171 13.88 3.87 -1.36
CA ALA A 171 15.11 3.74 -0.56
C ALA A 171 16.33 4.40 -1.21
N LEU A 172 16.35 4.56 -2.54
CA LEU A 172 17.40 5.26 -3.29
C LEU A 172 17.07 6.74 -3.57
N HIS A 173 15.90 7.21 -3.14
CA HIS A 173 15.53 8.61 -3.27
C HIS A 173 16.54 9.51 -2.52
N PRO A 174 16.87 10.74 -3.00
CA PRO A 174 17.80 11.64 -2.29
C PRO A 174 17.40 11.96 -0.84
N GLN A 175 16.10 11.91 -0.55
CA GLN A 175 15.53 11.92 0.80
C GLN A 175 14.83 10.58 1.03
N PRO A 176 15.57 9.53 1.45
CA PRO A 176 15.05 8.17 1.42
C PRO A 176 14.05 7.94 2.55
N THR A 177 12.97 7.25 2.23
CA THR A 177 12.08 6.64 3.24
C THR A 177 12.54 5.21 3.47
N PRO A 178 12.78 4.77 4.71
CA PRO A 178 13.07 3.37 5.00
C PRO A 178 11.98 2.45 4.46
N VAL A 179 12.35 1.32 3.87
CA VAL A 179 11.38 0.37 3.31
C VAL A 179 11.59 -1.02 3.88
N LEU A 180 10.48 -1.67 4.24
CA LEU A 180 10.39 -3.09 4.53
C LEU A 180 9.82 -3.78 3.30
N LEU A 181 10.70 -4.46 2.55
CA LEU A 181 10.30 -5.26 1.39
C LEU A 181 9.66 -6.55 1.87
N PHE A 182 8.33 -6.59 1.78
CA PHE A 182 7.50 -7.61 2.40
C PHE A 182 7.36 -8.87 1.52
N GLY A 183 7.40 -10.03 2.16
CA GLY A 183 7.13 -11.33 1.55
C GLY A 183 8.33 -11.97 0.86
N ASN A 184 8.10 -13.17 0.30
CA ASN A 184 9.08 -13.93 -0.48
C ASN A 184 8.61 -14.17 -1.93
N ASN A 185 7.80 -13.25 -2.43
CA ASN A 185 7.16 -13.37 -3.73
C ASN A 185 8.17 -13.28 -4.87
N ALA A 186 7.90 -13.99 -5.97
CA ALA A 186 8.86 -14.08 -7.08
C ALA A 186 9.22 -12.71 -7.69
N TRP A 187 8.29 -11.76 -7.71
CA TRP A 187 8.50 -10.40 -8.23
C TRP A 187 9.34 -9.51 -7.31
N ASN A 188 9.41 -9.81 -6.01
CA ASN A 188 10.17 -9.01 -5.06
C ASN A 188 11.65 -9.46 -4.96
N GLN A 189 12.00 -10.56 -5.63
CA GLN A 189 13.37 -11.09 -5.68
C GLN A 189 14.17 -10.54 -6.85
N ARG A 190 13.51 -9.95 -7.86
CA ARG A 190 14.10 -9.59 -9.15
C ARG A 190 13.71 -8.20 -9.60
N GLU A 191 14.66 -7.50 -10.21
CA GLU A 191 14.40 -6.21 -10.84
C GLU A 191 14.12 -6.43 -12.33
N SER A 192 13.10 -5.75 -12.85
CA SER A 192 12.84 -5.65 -14.27
C SER A 192 13.87 -4.69 -14.89
N LYS A 193 14.99 -5.23 -15.38
CA LYS A 193 16.06 -4.43 -16.00
C LYS A 193 15.75 -4.16 -17.47
N TYR A 194 14.85 -3.24 -17.73
CA TYR A 194 14.56 -2.78 -19.09
C TYR A 194 14.77 -1.26 -19.16
N GLY A 195 15.52 -0.80 -20.16
CA GLY A 195 15.81 0.63 -20.33
C GLY A 195 14.63 1.41 -20.92
N ASP A 196 13.73 0.70 -21.62
CA ASP A 196 12.51 1.20 -22.22
C ASP A 196 11.38 0.17 -21.98
N MET A 197 10.15 0.64 -21.74
CA MET A 197 8.95 -0.21 -21.63
C MET A 197 8.76 -1.10 -22.86
N LYS A 198 9.24 -0.69 -24.05
CA LYS A 198 9.19 -1.49 -25.27
C LYS A 198 10.12 -2.71 -25.25
N GLU A 199 11.08 -2.72 -24.33
CA GLU A 199 12.01 -3.83 -24.15
C GLU A 199 11.52 -4.82 -23.10
N GLU A 200 10.48 -4.48 -22.34
CA GLU A 200 9.87 -5.39 -21.37
C GLU A 200 9.30 -6.61 -22.08
N LEU A 201 9.68 -7.78 -21.57
CA LEU A 201 9.23 -9.06 -22.09
C LEU A 201 8.37 -9.75 -21.05
N SER A 202 7.32 -10.41 -21.49
CA SER A 202 6.63 -11.38 -20.65
C SER A 202 7.59 -12.50 -20.21
N PHE A 203 7.20 -13.24 -19.17
CA PHE A 203 7.99 -14.38 -18.68
C PHE A 203 8.28 -15.39 -19.81
N GLU A 204 7.28 -15.71 -20.62
CA GLU A 204 7.40 -16.67 -21.73
C GLU A 204 8.33 -16.16 -22.82
N GLU A 205 8.20 -14.88 -23.19
CA GLU A 205 9.07 -14.25 -24.19
C GLU A 205 10.52 -14.20 -23.72
N ARG A 206 10.74 -13.85 -22.44
CA ARG A 206 12.08 -13.84 -21.85
C ARG A 206 12.66 -15.25 -21.79
N LEU A 207 11.90 -16.24 -21.32
CA LEU A 207 12.35 -17.63 -21.25
C LEU A 207 12.75 -18.17 -22.64
N LYS A 208 11.94 -17.85 -23.67
CA LYS A 208 12.26 -18.20 -25.05
C LYS A 208 13.54 -17.51 -25.54
N LYS A 209 13.69 -16.20 -25.27
CA LYS A 209 14.88 -15.41 -25.64
C LYS A 209 16.15 -15.93 -24.96
N GLU A 210 16.02 -16.41 -23.73
CA GLU A 210 17.09 -16.97 -22.90
C GLU A 210 17.38 -18.45 -23.22
N GLY A 211 16.76 -19.01 -24.26
CA GLY A 211 17.00 -20.40 -24.69
C GLY A 211 16.57 -21.45 -23.67
N GLY A 212 15.57 -21.16 -22.83
CA GLY A 212 15.13 -22.06 -21.77
C GLY A 212 15.90 -21.92 -20.45
N ARG A 213 16.88 -20.99 -20.34
CA ARG A 213 17.58 -20.72 -19.07
C ARG A 213 16.59 -20.25 -18.02
N GLU A 214 16.62 -20.90 -16.85
CA GLU A 214 15.76 -20.59 -15.71
C GLU A 214 16.26 -19.36 -14.95
N PHE A 215 16.32 -18.20 -15.64
CA PHE A 215 16.87 -16.95 -15.13
C PHE A 215 16.31 -16.54 -13.75
N TRP A 216 15.06 -16.94 -13.45
CA TRP A 216 14.41 -16.65 -12.18
C TRP A 216 15.02 -17.38 -10.96
N LYS A 217 15.82 -18.43 -11.17
CA LYS A 217 16.52 -19.15 -10.10
C LYS A 217 17.88 -18.52 -9.76
N GLU A 218 18.47 -17.80 -10.70
CA GLU A 218 19.85 -17.31 -10.62
C GLU A 218 19.91 -15.83 -10.31
N GLU A 219 19.02 -15.05 -10.91
CA GLU A 219 18.99 -13.61 -10.76
C GLU A 219 18.21 -13.28 -9.49
N ASN A 220 18.92 -12.95 -8.42
CA ASN A 220 18.35 -12.39 -7.20
C ASN A 220 19.01 -11.05 -6.91
N VAL A 221 18.19 -10.02 -6.64
CA VAL A 221 18.70 -8.69 -6.33
C VAL A 221 19.22 -8.68 -4.90
N LYS A 222 20.52 -8.43 -4.79
CA LYS A 222 21.17 -8.09 -3.52
C LYS A 222 20.91 -6.61 -3.25
N ILE A 223 20.34 -6.33 -2.09
CA ILE A 223 20.16 -4.95 -1.64
C ILE A 223 21.56 -4.35 -1.39
N PRO A 224 21.90 -3.20 -1.99
CA PRO A 224 23.20 -2.57 -1.76
C PRO A 224 23.39 -2.20 -0.29
N GLU A 225 24.62 -2.29 0.19
CA GLU A 225 24.96 -1.89 1.56
C GLU A 225 24.69 -0.39 1.77
N GLY A 226 24.15 -0.03 2.94
CA GLY A 226 23.82 1.35 3.29
C GLY A 226 22.48 1.87 2.76
N VAL A 227 21.79 1.11 1.90
CA VAL A 227 20.43 1.45 1.46
C VAL A 227 19.44 1.11 2.57
N PRO A 228 18.52 2.03 2.97
CA PRO A 228 17.54 1.78 4.04
C PRO A 228 16.39 0.89 3.55
N LEU A 229 16.72 -0.31 3.05
CA LEU A 229 15.82 -1.30 2.52
C LEU A 229 16.08 -2.63 3.22
N THR A 230 15.09 -3.16 3.92
CA THR A 230 15.20 -4.42 4.67
C THR A 230 14.17 -5.41 4.15
N ARG A 231 14.57 -6.67 3.87
CA ARG A 231 13.61 -7.74 3.55
C ARG A 231 12.96 -8.25 4.83
N VAL A 232 11.64 -8.42 4.81
CA VAL A 232 10.87 -9.04 5.89
C VAL A 232 9.92 -10.08 5.28
N THR A 233 9.92 -11.29 5.83
CA THR A 233 9.14 -12.39 5.26
C THR A 233 7.64 -12.27 5.58
N ASP A 234 7.32 -11.78 6.77
CA ASP A 234 5.97 -11.78 7.33
C ASP A 234 5.77 -10.60 8.30
N TRP A 235 4.55 -10.50 8.84
CA TRP A 235 4.18 -9.46 9.78
C TRP A 235 4.89 -9.57 11.14
N THR A 236 5.38 -10.75 11.52
CA THR A 236 6.21 -10.89 12.73
C THR A 236 7.55 -10.19 12.51
N GLY A 237 8.18 -10.38 11.35
CA GLY A 237 9.40 -9.70 10.96
C GLY A 237 9.24 -8.17 10.86
N VAL A 238 8.10 -7.70 10.33
CA VAL A 238 7.76 -6.26 10.32
C VAL A 238 7.75 -5.69 11.73
N VAL A 239 7.01 -6.31 12.66
CA VAL A 239 6.87 -5.83 14.03
C VAL A 239 8.22 -5.85 14.75
N GLN A 240 8.98 -6.94 14.65
CA GLN A 240 10.32 -7.06 15.25
C GLN A 240 11.27 -5.96 14.77
N TRP A 241 11.23 -5.64 13.47
CA TRP A 241 12.04 -4.56 12.92
C TRP A 241 11.65 -3.20 13.51
N VAL A 242 10.35 -2.90 13.58
CA VAL A 242 9.85 -1.63 14.13
C VAL A 242 10.20 -1.49 15.60
N GLU A 243 10.02 -2.55 16.40
CA GLU A 243 10.38 -2.55 17.83
C GLU A 243 11.88 -2.31 18.03
N ALA A 244 12.73 -2.97 17.24
CA ALA A 244 14.18 -2.76 17.30
C ALA A 244 14.57 -1.34 16.86
N ALA A 245 13.90 -0.80 15.84
CA ALA A 245 14.14 0.56 15.37
C ALA A 245 13.75 1.62 16.42
N LEU A 246 12.63 1.42 17.12
CA LEU A 246 12.22 2.26 18.26
C LEU A 246 13.23 2.20 19.41
N GLN A 247 13.65 0.99 19.81
CA GLN A 247 14.66 0.80 20.87
C GLN A 247 16.00 1.46 20.51
N GLY A 248 16.35 1.46 19.24
CA GLY A 248 17.55 2.11 18.70
C GLY A 248 17.41 3.61 18.45
N GLY A 249 16.25 4.23 18.73
CA GLY A 249 15.99 5.65 18.49
C GLY A 249 15.98 6.06 17.01
N LYS A 250 15.72 5.12 16.10
CA LYS A 250 15.67 5.35 14.65
C LYS A 250 14.27 5.73 14.15
N LEU A 251 13.22 5.48 14.97
CA LEU A 251 11.83 5.80 14.68
C LEU A 251 11.24 6.72 15.75
#